data_AF-A0AA37GGA5-F1
#
_entry.id   AF-A0AA37GGA5-F1
#
_cell.length_a   1.000
_cell.length_b   1.000
_cell.length_c   1.000
_cell.angle_alpha   90.00
_cell.angle_beta   90.00
_cell.angle_gamma   90.00
#
_symmetry.space_group_name_H-M   'P 1'
#
loop_
_entity.id
_entity.type
_entity.pdbx_description
1 polymer ?
#
loop_
_entity_poly.entity_id
_entity_poly.type
_entity_poly.pdbx_seq_one_letter_code
_entity_poly.pdbx_strand_id
1 'polypeptide(L)'
;MVTSINDLPNEILAQIFSHLDRPAPSDSKLHDQPSSFMLQNLFFDRDLKTSSLVCKRWRDCILPVLFRHVIWTFDRFELPLMEETGDPASAIDFLDFLRANNLTKYVKTLTMFVEDAMGGVSSDGTSSATLMETGFANKASYSEDYNWLWRTIFEHIDPIRLTVIASPRVLAQLLSRMLFLGDAWNFSMPQHVLSLSRKDRKTITTRYKSTTTASSSRASPPESSHQKRVPCDLFTIRPWQALLLNEGSSTRVYKTYEFYLKRPPSILGALLGAEEFPNDEPMVAPSIRDLSYVGIFPLSSHFNTLVQNIPRLDRLFVQLVPRNDILQDVDEMRNVDLADLWMERNTAYSMLFRELFDPEISSPWLDLMVFESGDAADKEAWEMAVQFVQFSGVHGWKVESEGVFVRTGEGASTILGMSQSVVPESP
;
A
#
# COMPACT_ATOMS: atom_id res chain seq x y z
N MET A 1 -19.11 -31.53 -44.64
CA MET A 1 -19.62 -30.58 -43.64
C MET A 1 -18.47 -29.69 -43.26
N VAL A 2 -18.60 -28.36 -43.44
CA VAL A 2 -17.61 -27.40 -42.96
C VAL A 2 -17.96 -27.11 -41.51
N THR A 3 -17.19 -27.65 -40.58
CA THR A 3 -17.32 -27.32 -39.15
C THR A 3 -16.80 -25.91 -38.93
N SER A 4 -17.65 -25.01 -38.44
CA SER A 4 -17.28 -23.64 -38.09
C SER A 4 -17.08 -23.51 -36.59
N ILE A 5 -16.17 -22.64 -36.14
CA ILE A 5 -16.05 -22.26 -34.73
C ILE A 5 -17.38 -21.69 -34.19
N ASN A 6 -18.21 -21.12 -35.07
CA ASN A 6 -19.53 -20.61 -34.70
C ASN A 6 -20.52 -21.72 -34.27
N ASP A 7 -20.23 -22.98 -34.56
CA ASP A 7 -21.09 -24.10 -34.16
C ASP A 7 -20.83 -24.56 -32.71
N LEU A 8 -19.77 -24.06 -32.07
CA LEU A 8 -19.42 -24.39 -30.68
C LEU A 8 -20.39 -23.74 -29.69
N PRO A 9 -20.71 -24.38 -28.54
CA PRO A 9 -21.45 -23.75 -27.44
C PRO A 9 -20.70 -22.57 -26.79
N ASN A 10 -21.43 -21.69 -26.10
CA ASN A 10 -20.83 -20.50 -25.46
C ASN A 10 -19.84 -20.88 -24.35
N GLU A 11 -20.07 -22.00 -23.66
CA GLU A 11 -19.22 -22.52 -22.60
C GLU A 11 -17.85 -22.93 -23.16
N ILE A 12 -17.85 -23.58 -24.33
CA ILE A 12 -16.62 -23.99 -25.01
C ILE A 12 -15.87 -22.77 -25.55
N LEU A 13 -16.58 -21.80 -26.13
CA LEU A 13 -15.99 -20.53 -26.56
C LEU A 13 -15.36 -19.78 -25.37
N ALA A 14 -16.07 -19.68 -24.25
CA ALA A 14 -15.56 -19.04 -23.03
C ALA A 14 -14.33 -19.76 -22.48
N GLN A 15 -14.31 -21.10 -22.50
CA GLN A 15 -13.14 -21.89 -22.13
C GLN A 15 -11.96 -21.63 -23.06
N ILE A 16 -12.17 -21.59 -24.38
CA ILE A 16 -11.13 -21.26 -25.36
C ILE A 16 -10.56 -19.86 -25.07
N PHE A 17 -11.41 -18.86 -24.88
CA PHE A 17 -10.96 -17.50 -24.59
C PHE A 17 -10.27 -17.39 -23.22
N SER A 18 -10.60 -18.25 -22.24
CA SER A 18 -9.89 -18.28 -20.97
C SER A 18 -8.41 -18.67 -21.10
N HIS A 19 -8.02 -19.38 -22.17
CA HIS A 19 -6.61 -19.66 -22.46
C HIS A 19 -5.85 -18.45 -23.02
N LEU A 20 -6.56 -17.39 -23.43
CA LEU A 20 -5.98 -16.10 -23.80
C LEU A 20 -5.91 -15.13 -22.61
N ASP A 21 -6.46 -15.53 -21.46
CA ASP A 21 -6.39 -14.76 -20.21
C ASP A 21 -4.97 -14.77 -19.63
N ARG A 22 -4.60 -13.68 -18.96
CA ARG A 22 -3.27 -13.49 -18.37
C ARG A 22 -3.41 -12.86 -16.98
N PRO A 23 -2.47 -13.11 -16.06
CA PRO A 23 -2.49 -12.48 -14.75
C PRO A 23 -2.47 -10.96 -14.89
N ALA A 24 -3.06 -10.26 -13.91
CA ALA A 24 -3.08 -8.80 -13.95
C ALA A 24 -1.64 -8.27 -13.90
N PRO A 25 -1.29 -7.21 -14.64
CA PRO A 25 0.03 -6.58 -14.53
C PRO A 25 0.32 -6.09 -13.10
N SER A 26 -0.74 -5.74 -12.37
CA SER A 26 -0.73 -5.37 -10.96
C SER A 26 -0.48 -6.55 -10.01
N ASP A 27 -0.38 -7.79 -10.46
CA ASP A 27 -0.06 -8.92 -9.57
C ASP A 27 1.45 -9.15 -9.48
N SER A 28 2.20 -8.84 -10.54
CA SER A 28 3.65 -9.07 -10.58
C SER A 28 4.49 -7.85 -10.20
N LYS A 29 3.98 -6.63 -10.44
CA LYS A 29 4.80 -5.40 -10.41
C LYS A 29 4.60 -4.50 -9.18
N LEU A 30 3.79 -4.89 -8.20
CA LEU A 30 3.52 -4.01 -7.03
C LEU A 30 4.72 -3.82 -6.11
N HIS A 31 5.72 -4.70 -6.20
CA HIS A 31 6.95 -4.64 -5.41
C HIS A 31 8.11 -4.00 -6.19
N ASP A 32 7.88 -3.63 -7.45
CA ASP A 32 8.85 -2.92 -8.28
C ASP A 32 8.74 -1.41 -8.02
N GLN A 33 9.74 -0.65 -8.46
CA GLN A 33 9.68 0.81 -8.36
C GLN A 33 8.44 1.35 -9.12
N PRO A 34 7.59 2.16 -8.47
CA PRO A 34 6.41 2.74 -9.13
C PRO A 34 6.81 3.63 -10.31
N SER A 35 6.10 3.51 -11.43
CA SER A 35 6.30 4.35 -12.61
C SER A 35 5.02 4.50 -13.42
N SER A 36 4.91 5.58 -14.18
CA SER A 36 3.73 5.86 -15.02
C SER A 36 3.47 4.82 -16.09
N PHE A 37 4.50 4.05 -16.44
CA PHE A 37 4.44 2.98 -17.43
C PHE A 37 4.29 1.59 -16.80
N MET A 38 4.24 1.45 -15.47
CA MET A 38 4.29 0.13 -14.82
C MET A 38 3.12 -0.77 -15.21
N LEU A 39 1.95 -0.19 -15.45
CA LEU A 39 0.74 -0.90 -15.88
C LEU A 39 0.61 -1.01 -17.40
N GLN A 40 1.48 -0.37 -18.18
CA GLN A 40 1.43 -0.44 -19.63
C GLN A 40 2.00 -1.79 -20.10
N ASN A 41 1.15 -2.59 -20.73
CA ASN A 41 1.55 -3.82 -21.41
C ASN A 41 1.37 -3.64 -22.93
N LEU A 42 2.34 -2.98 -23.56
CA LEU A 42 2.34 -2.62 -25.00
C LEU A 42 2.22 -3.84 -25.93
N PHE A 43 2.68 -5.02 -25.49
CA PHE A 43 2.82 -6.21 -26.33
C PHE A 43 1.76 -7.29 -26.11
N PHE A 44 0.99 -7.26 -25.01
CA PHE A 44 0.37 -8.49 -24.48
C PHE A 44 -1.16 -8.44 -24.28
N ASP A 45 -1.79 -7.28 -24.44
CA ASP A 45 -3.22 -7.08 -24.16
C ASP A 45 -4.13 -7.21 -25.39
N ARG A 46 -3.57 -7.61 -26.54
CA ARG A 46 -4.27 -7.53 -27.83
C ARG A 46 -5.09 -8.77 -28.16
N ASP A 47 -4.81 -9.93 -27.60
CA ASP A 47 -5.43 -11.19 -28.05
C ASP A 47 -6.95 -11.22 -27.74
N LEU A 48 -7.32 -10.93 -26.49
CA LEU A 48 -8.72 -10.84 -26.07
C LEU A 48 -9.42 -9.62 -26.68
N LYS A 49 -8.77 -8.44 -26.69
CA LYS A 49 -9.33 -7.21 -27.27
C LYS A 49 -9.62 -7.38 -28.76
N THR A 50 -8.68 -7.96 -29.52
CA THR A 50 -8.86 -8.24 -30.96
C THR A 50 -9.94 -9.29 -31.18
N SER A 51 -9.95 -10.38 -30.40
CA SER A 51 -10.97 -11.43 -30.50
C SER A 51 -12.38 -10.89 -30.20
N SER A 52 -12.50 -9.90 -29.31
CA SER A 52 -13.79 -9.25 -28.99
C SER A 52 -14.39 -8.45 -30.16
N LEU A 53 -13.60 -8.14 -31.19
CA LEU A 53 -14.04 -7.39 -32.37
C LEU A 53 -14.53 -8.29 -33.51
N VAL A 54 -14.41 -9.62 -33.39
CA VAL A 54 -14.79 -10.56 -34.45
C VAL A 54 -16.31 -10.59 -34.68
N CYS A 55 -17.10 -10.77 -33.62
CA CYS A 55 -18.56 -10.70 -33.67
C CYS A 55 -19.17 -10.45 -32.29
N LYS A 56 -20.46 -10.08 -32.23
CA LYS A 56 -21.18 -9.81 -30.97
C LYS A 56 -21.13 -10.99 -29.99
N ARG A 57 -21.31 -12.21 -30.51
CA ARG A 57 -21.28 -13.42 -29.68
C ARG A 57 -19.93 -13.64 -28.99
N TRP A 58 -18.84 -13.41 -29.72
CA TRP A 58 -17.48 -13.52 -29.15
C TRP A 58 -17.25 -12.42 -28.13
N ARG A 59 -17.66 -11.18 -28.44
CA ARG A 59 -17.62 -10.05 -27.52
C ARG A 59 -18.30 -10.40 -26.19
N ASP A 60 -19.52 -10.91 -26.23
CA ASP A 60 -20.30 -11.24 -25.03
C ASP A 60 -19.61 -12.33 -24.17
N CYS A 61 -18.94 -13.30 -24.80
CA CYS A 61 -18.17 -14.33 -24.09
C CYS A 61 -16.85 -13.79 -23.51
N ILE A 62 -16.24 -12.79 -24.15
CA ILE A 62 -14.91 -12.26 -23.80
C ILE A 62 -15.00 -11.15 -22.74
N LEU A 63 -16.03 -10.30 -22.78
CA LEU A 63 -16.16 -9.16 -21.87
C LEU A 63 -16.00 -9.52 -20.37
N PRO A 64 -16.58 -10.63 -19.85
CA PRO A 64 -16.36 -11.06 -18.46
C PRO A 64 -14.90 -11.34 -18.11
N VAL A 65 -14.11 -11.82 -19.06
CA VAL A 65 -12.68 -12.10 -18.88
C VAL A 65 -11.91 -10.79 -18.97
N LEU A 66 -12.19 -9.97 -19.99
CA LEU A 66 -11.51 -8.71 -20.25
C LEU A 66 -11.65 -7.70 -19.10
N PHE A 67 -12.82 -7.64 -18.47
CA PHE A 67 -13.13 -6.71 -17.37
C PHE A 67 -12.92 -7.32 -15.97
N ARG A 68 -12.21 -8.45 -15.87
CA ARG A 68 -11.82 -9.03 -14.58
C ARG A 68 -10.83 -8.14 -13.81
N HIS A 69 -9.96 -7.45 -14.54
CA HIS A 69 -8.91 -6.60 -14.00
C HIS A 69 -9.02 -5.22 -14.62
N VAL A 70 -9.72 -4.31 -13.94
CA VAL A 70 -10.02 -2.97 -14.45
C VAL A 70 -8.88 -2.03 -14.06
N ILE A 71 -8.39 -1.27 -15.03
CA ILE A 71 -7.50 -0.13 -14.81
C ILE A 71 -8.28 1.13 -15.15
N TRP A 72 -8.37 2.05 -14.20
CA TRP A 72 -8.98 3.35 -14.38
C TRP A 72 -7.92 4.44 -14.23
N THR A 73 -7.64 5.11 -15.34
CA THR A 73 -6.68 6.22 -15.43
C THR A 73 -7.47 7.51 -15.60
N PHE A 74 -7.15 8.52 -14.79
CA PHE A 74 -7.79 9.84 -14.85
C PHE A 74 -6.87 10.88 -14.19
N ASP A 75 -7.03 12.16 -14.53
CA ASP A 75 -6.35 13.25 -13.82
C ASP A 75 -7.12 13.65 -12.57
N ARG A 76 -6.42 14.01 -11.49
CA ARG A 76 -7.03 14.41 -10.21
C ARG A 76 -8.08 15.53 -10.34
N PHE A 77 -7.96 16.43 -11.33
CA PHE A 77 -8.94 17.50 -11.55
C PHE A 77 -10.28 17.02 -12.11
N GLU A 78 -10.36 15.77 -12.56
CA GLU A 78 -11.63 15.18 -13.02
C GLU A 78 -12.55 14.81 -11.85
N LEU A 79 -12.01 14.51 -10.65
CA LEU A 79 -12.81 14.07 -9.51
C LEU A 79 -13.87 15.09 -9.06
N PRO A 80 -13.56 16.39 -8.88
CA PRO A 80 -14.58 17.37 -8.53
C PRO A 80 -15.67 17.50 -9.60
N LEU A 81 -15.29 17.40 -10.87
CA LEU A 81 -16.23 17.47 -12.00
C LEU A 81 -17.20 16.28 -11.97
N MET A 82 -16.72 15.09 -11.63
CA MET A 82 -17.54 13.89 -11.49
C MET A 82 -18.53 14.00 -10.32
N GLU A 83 -18.10 14.55 -9.18
CA GLU A 83 -18.94 14.74 -8.00
C GLU A 83 -20.13 15.68 -8.29
N GLU A 84 -19.91 16.75 -9.06
CA GLU A 84 -20.92 17.77 -9.39
C GLU A 84 -22.02 17.27 -10.35
N THR A 85 -21.84 16.13 -11.02
CA THR A 85 -22.80 15.61 -12.02
C THR A 85 -24.13 15.13 -11.45
N GLY A 86 -24.24 14.95 -10.13
CA GLY A 86 -25.44 14.43 -9.46
C GLY A 86 -25.67 12.92 -9.60
N ASP A 87 -25.04 12.26 -10.60
CA ASP A 87 -24.90 10.80 -10.69
C ASP A 87 -23.43 10.43 -10.97
N PRO A 88 -22.57 10.44 -9.95
CA PRO A 88 -21.14 10.19 -10.11
C PRO A 88 -20.82 8.82 -10.72
N ALA A 89 -21.71 7.83 -10.57
CA ALA A 89 -21.50 6.50 -11.14
C ALA A 89 -21.58 6.51 -12.68
N SER A 90 -22.38 7.41 -13.26
CA SER A 90 -22.49 7.59 -14.71
C SER A 90 -21.41 8.52 -15.27
N ALA A 91 -20.80 9.37 -14.43
CA ALA A 91 -19.66 10.21 -14.80
C ALA A 91 -18.33 9.43 -14.85
N ILE A 92 -18.26 8.25 -14.23
CA ILE A 92 -17.09 7.37 -14.27
C ILE A 92 -17.26 6.37 -15.41
N ASP A 93 -16.61 6.62 -16.55
CA ASP A 93 -16.77 5.89 -17.81
C ASP A 93 -16.73 4.35 -17.66
N PHE A 94 -15.79 3.84 -16.87
CA PHE A 94 -15.68 2.39 -16.69
C PHE A 94 -16.87 1.82 -15.90
N LEU A 95 -17.42 2.56 -14.93
CA LEU A 95 -18.58 2.13 -14.16
C LEU A 95 -19.84 2.15 -15.03
N ASP A 96 -20.05 3.20 -15.82
CA ASP A 96 -21.15 3.26 -16.78
C ASP A 96 -21.09 2.07 -17.76
N PHE A 97 -19.91 1.83 -18.34
CA PHE A 97 -19.71 0.69 -19.24
C PHE A 97 -19.98 -0.65 -18.56
N LEU A 98 -19.48 -0.87 -17.34
CA LEU A 98 -19.70 -2.12 -16.61
C LEU A 98 -21.18 -2.35 -16.30
N ARG A 99 -21.92 -1.29 -15.96
CA ARG A 99 -23.36 -1.34 -15.68
C ARG A 99 -24.15 -1.66 -16.95
N ALA A 100 -23.88 -0.93 -18.04
CA ALA A 100 -24.55 -1.12 -19.32
C ALA A 100 -24.38 -2.55 -19.88
N ASN A 101 -23.27 -3.22 -19.55
CA ASN A 101 -22.95 -4.56 -20.05
C ASN A 101 -23.11 -5.68 -18.99
N ASN A 102 -23.67 -5.38 -17.80
CA ASN A 102 -23.84 -6.34 -16.70
C ASN A 102 -22.53 -7.04 -16.26
N LEU A 103 -21.42 -6.31 -16.25
CA LEU A 103 -20.08 -6.83 -16.01
C LEU A 103 -19.56 -6.64 -14.58
N THR A 104 -20.26 -5.86 -13.76
CA THR A 104 -19.84 -5.47 -12.40
C THR A 104 -19.40 -6.65 -11.53
N LYS A 105 -20.13 -7.78 -11.60
CA LYS A 105 -19.84 -9.01 -10.84
C LYS A 105 -18.52 -9.70 -11.24
N TYR A 106 -18.00 -9.45 -12.42
CA TYR A 106 -16.77 -10.09 -12.92
C TYR A 106 -15.50 -9.35 -12.49
N VAL A 107 -15.61 -8.09 -12.06
CA VAL A 107 -14.47 -7.28 -11.61
C VAL A 107 -13.85 -7.89 -10.35
N LYS A 108 -12.66 -8.46 -10.48
CA LYS A 108 -11.86 -8.97 -9.37
C LYS A 108 -10.93 -7.91 -8.82
N THR A 109 -10.26 -7.15 -9.68
CA THR A 109 -9.33 -6.10 -9.24
C THR A 109 -9.70 -4.78 -9.89
N LEU A 110 -9.59 -3.71 -9.11
CA LEU A 110 -9.62 -2.34 -9.61
C LEU A 110 -8.27 -1.69 -9.30
N THR A 111 -7.63 -1.17 -10.33
CA THR A 111 -6.42 -0.36 -10.20
C THR A 111 -6.73 1.05 -10.65
N MET A 112 -6.66 2.01 -9.73
CA MET A 112 -6.79 3.43 -9.99
C MET A 112 -5.40 4.01 -10.22
N PHE A 113 -5.20 4.67 -11.34
CA PHE A 113 -4.00 5.41 -11.65
C PHE A 113 -4.37 6.88 -11.78
N VAL A 114 -3.93 7.69 -10.81
CA VAL A 114 -4.32 9.10 -10.74
C VAL A 114 -3.16 9.97 -11.17
N GLU A 115 -3.34 10.63 -12.29
CA GLU A 115 -2.38 11.57 -12.85
C GLU A 115 -2.44 12.93 -12.12
N ASP A 116 -1.29 13.59 -12.06
CA ASP A 116 -1.15 14.96 -11.57
C ASP A 116 -0.43 15.78 -12.65
N ALA A 117 -1.10 15.97 -13.79
CA ALA A 117 -0.49 16.57 -14.99
C ALA A 117 0.04 18.01 -14.73
N MET A 118 -0.58 18.73 -13.78
CA MET A 118 -0.16 20.08 -13.40
C MET A 118 0.78 20.13 -12.19
N GLY A 119 0.98 19.02 -11.48
CA GLY A 119 1.86 18.95 -10.30
C GLY A 119 3.33 19.19 -10.64
N GLY A 120 3.76 18.87 -11.86
CA GLY A 120 5.12 19.13 -12.35
C GLY A 120 5.40 20.59 -12.72
N VAL A 121 4.38 21.42 -12.95
CA VAL A 121 4.57 22.84 -13.30
C VAL A 121 4.98 23.66 -12.06
N SER A 122 4.71 23.14 -10.85
CA SER A 122 5.12 23.80 -9.59
C SER A 122 6.52 23.41 -9.14
N SER A 123 7.13 22.36 -9.71
CA SER A 123 8.47 21.91 -9.33
C SER A 123 9.60 22.63 -10.08
N ASP A 124 9.31 23.25 -11.22
CA ASP A 124 10.27 24.08 -11.96
C ASP A 124 10.12 25.55 -11.58
N GLY A 125 10.89 25.97 -10.57
CA GLY A 125 11.45 27.31 -10.49
C GLY A 125 10.48 28.49 -10.28
N THR A 126 9.17 28.29 -10.14
CA THR A 126 8.24 29.40 -9.86
C THR A 126 8.24 29.72 -8.36
N SER A 127 9.32 30.40 -7.96
CA SER A 127 9.42 31.32 -6.82
C SER A 127 8.74 30.86 -5.54
N SER A 128 9.49 30.11 -4.72
CA SER A 128 9.31 30.02 -3.27
C SER A 128 9.07 31.39 -2.59
N ALA A 129 9.41 32.51 -3.26
CA ALA A 129 9.23 33.87 -2.76
C ALA A 129 7.78 34.40 -2.82
N THR A 130 6.95 34.02 -3.80
CA THR A 130 5.57 34.56 -3.92
C THR A 130 4.55 33.83 -3.04
N LEU A 131 4.88 32.63 -2.55
CA LEU A 131 4.01 31.86 -1.66
C LEU A 131 4.30 32.09 -0.16
N MET A 132 5.43 32.73 0.20
CA MET A 132 5.83 32.99 1.60
C MET A 132 4.94 33.99 2.35
N GLU A 133 4.04 34.69 1.67
CA GLU A 133 3.25 35.80 2.26
C GLU A 133 2.08 35.33 3.15
N THR A 134 1.73 34.03 3.13
CA THR A 134 0.71 33.45 4.01
C THR A 134 1.32 32.35 4.88
N GLY A 135 1.90 32.76 6.02
CA GLY A 135 2.76 31.96 6.92
C GLY A 135 2.18 30.68 7.56
N PHE A 136 1.06 30.14 7.07
CA PHE A 136 0.46 28.90 7.57
C PHE A 136 -0.02 27.92 6.46
N ALA A 137 0.13 28.26 5.17
CA ALA A 137 -0.50 27.50 4.08
C ALA A 137 0.42 26.56 3.26
N ASN A 138 1.75 26.54 3.50
CA ASN A 138 2.70 25.96 2.53
C ASN A 138 3.43 24.67 2.93
N LYS A 139 3.02 23.97 3.99
CA LYS A 139 3.73 22.73 4.40
C LYS A 139 2.88 21.45 4.33
N ALA A 140 1.60 21.56 4.00
CA ALA A 140 0.68 20.44 3.97
C ALA A 140 -0.29 20.47 2.78
N SER A 141 -0.59 19.29 2.21
CA SER A 141 -1.79 19.11 1.40
C SER A 141 -3.02 19.13 2.31
N TYR A 142 -4.09 19.84 1.94
CA TYR A 142 -5.33 19.91 2.72
C TYR A 142 -6.12 18.60 2.64
N SER A 143 -6.87 18.28 3.70
CA SER A 143 -7.74 17.10 3.77
C SER A 143 -9.03 17.36 2.99
N GLU A 144 -9.18 16.70 1.84
CA GLU A 144 -10.42 16.69 1.04
C GLU A 144 -11.25 15.44 1.39
N ASP A 145 -12.58 15.54 1.34
CA ASP A 145 -13.48 14.40 1.62
C ASP A 145 -13.83 13.66 0.33
N TYR A 146 -13.10 12.56 0.06
CA TYR A 146 -13.37 11.68 -1.08
C TYR A 146 -14.21 10.44 -0.71
N ASN A 147 -14.94 10.46 0.42
CA ASN A 147 -15.77 9.31 0.79
C ASN A 147 -16.90 9.04 -0.21
N TRP A 148 -17.36 10.07 -0.93
CA TRP A 148 -18.32 9.89 -2.02
C TRP A 148 -17.77 8.95 -3.10
N LEU A 149 -16.48 9.06 -3.44
CA LEU A 149 -15.83 8.27 -4.49
C LEU A 149 -15.79 6.80 -4.09
N TRP A 150 -15.34 6.52 -2.86
CA TRP A 150 -15.31 5.17 -2.31
C TRP A 150 -16.72 4.57 -2.28
N ARG A 151 -17.72 5.32 -1.80
CA ARG A 151 -19.12 4.85 -1.79
C ARG A 151 -19.62 4.52 -3.19
N THR A 152 -19.43 5.41 -4.16
CA THR A 152 -19.86 5.23 -5.55
C THR A 152 -19.24 3.98 -6.19
N ILE A 153 -17.92 3.81 -6.06
CA ILE A 153 -17.20 2.65 -6.63
C ILE A 153 -17.71 1.35 -6.01
N PHE A 154 -17.70 1.27 -4.67
CA PHE A 154 -18.00 0.04 -3.94
C PHE A 154 -19.51 -0.26 -3.85
N GLU A 155 -20.38 0.65 -4.24
CA GLU A 155 -21.80 0.35 -4.47
C GLU A 155 -22.00 -0.49 -5.74
N HIS A 156 -21.16 -0.27 -6.75
CA HIS A 156 -21.32 -0.91 -8.06
C HIS A 156 -20.43 -2.13 -8.27
N ILE A 157 -19.22 -2.14 -7.70
CA ILE A 157 -18.27 -3.25 -7.82
C ILE A 157 -17.83 -3.78 -6.46
N ASP A 158 -17.48 -5.07 -6.42
CA ASP A 158 -17.04 -5.75 -5.20
C ASP A 158 -15.68 -6.45 -5.42
N PRO A 159 -14.58 -5.68 -5.58
CA PRO A 159 -13.29 -6.26 -5.91
C PRO A 159 -12.69 -7.03 -4.72
N ILE A 160 -11.81 -7.99 -5.03
CA ILE A 160 -10.94 -8.66 -4.04
C ILE A 160 -9.66 -7.87 -3.77
N ARG A 161 -9.28 -6.96 -4.69
CA ARG A 161 -8.13 -6.06 -4.56
C ARG A 161 -8.46 -4.69 -5.14
N LEU A 162 -8.17 -3.64 -4.38
CA LEU A 162 -8.06 -2.27 -4.86
C LEU A 162 -6.59 -1.87 -4.84
N THR A 163 -6.11 -1.25 -5.91
CA THR A 163 -4.77 -0.64 -5.95
C THR A 163 -4.90 0.81 -6.38
N VAL A 164 -4.25 1.73 -5.68
CA VAL A 164 -4.16 3.15 -6.03
C VAL A 164 -2.69 3.46 -6.33
N ILE A 165 -2.44 4.02 -7.50
CA ILE A 165 -1.12 4.48 -7.95
C ILE A 165 -1.26 5.98 -8.20
N ALA A 166 -0.61 6.78 -7.38
CA ALA A 166 -0.71 8.23 -7.47
C ALA A 166 0.51 8.90 -6.82
N SER A 167 0.68 10.20 -7.02
CA SER A 167 1.70 10.96 -6.28
C SER A 167 1.40 10.92 -4.77
N PRO A 168 2.42 11.10 -3.90
CA PRO A 168 2.20 11.12 -2.45
C PRO A 168 1.13 12.13 -2.03
N ARG A 169 1.13 13.31 -2.67
CA ARG A 169 0.15 14.37 -2.44
C ARG A 169 -1.26 13.90 -2.76
N VAL A 170 -1.47 13.29 -3.92
CA VAL A 170 -2.78 12.82 -4.35
C VAL A 170 -3.25 11.66 -3.48
N LEU A 171 -2.37 10.75 -3.08
CA LEU A 171 -2.72 9.70 -2.10
C LEU A 171 -3.21 10.32 -0.79
N ALA A 172 -2.51 11.33 -0.24
CA ALA A 172 -2.93 11.99 0.98
C ALA A 172 -4.32 12.65 0.83
N GLN A 173 -4.60 13.30 -0.31
CA GLN A 173 -5.92 13.85 -0.62
C GLN A 173 -7.01 12.77 -0.62
N LEU A 174 -6.81 11.69 -1.39
CA LEU A 174 -7.75 10.55 -1.49
C LEU A 174 -8.03 9.87 -0.14
N LEU A 175 -7.07 9.93 0.78
CA LEU A 175 -7.16 9.38 2.14
C LEU A 175 -7.68 10.38 3.17
N SER A 176 -8.00 11.61 2.78
CA SER A 176 -8.39 12.69 3.69
C SER A 176 -7.34 12.93 4.78
N ARG A 177 -6.06 12.93 4.40
CA ARG A 177 -4.90 13.11 5.29
C ARG A 177 -4.03 14.29 4.87
N MET A 178 -3.29 14.83 5.83
CA MET A 178 -2.29 15.87 5.57
C MET A 178 -0.94 15.21 5.25
N LEU A 179 -0.12 15.89 4.45
CA LEU A 179 1.19 15.36 4.06
C LEU A 179 2.26 16.43 4.15
N PHE A 180 3.37 16.14 4.82
CA PHE A 180 4.54 17.01 4.81
C PHE A 180 5.22 16.98 3.44
N LEU A 181 5.34 18.16 2.80
CA LEU A 181 5.96 18.30 1.48
C LEU A 181 7.25 19.15 1.50
N GLY A 182 7.72 19.59 2.67
CA GLY A 182 8.82 20.56 2.79
C GLY A 182 10.14 20.09 2.15
N ASP A 183 10.44 18.79 2.24
CA ASP A 183 11.64 18.19 1.64
C ASP A 183 11.35 17.34 0.40
N ALA A 184 10.11 17.32 -0.10
CA ALA A 184 9.67 16.38 -1.14
C ALA A 184 10.53 16.42 -2.42
N TRP A 185 11.03 17.61 -2.77
CA TRP A 185 11.90 17.83 -3.92
C TRP A 185 13.24 17.08 -3.85
N ASN A 186 13.70 16.70 -2.65
CA ASN A 186 14.92 15.92 -2.45
C ASN A 186 14.74 14.42 -2.78
N PHE A 187 13.52 13.91 -2.79
CA PHE A 187 13.26 12.46 -2.90
C PHE A 187 12.90 12.01 -4.32
N SER A 188 12.29 12.87 -5.15
CA SER A 188 11.83 12.50 -6.50
C SER A 188 11.03 11.20 -6.53
N MET A 189 10.01 11.13 -5.68
CA MET A 189 9.05 10.03 -5.62
C MET A 189 7.78 10.43 -6.40
N PRO A 190 7.72 10.21 -7.72
CA PRO A 190 6.59 10.67 -8.53
C PRO A 190 5.30 9.93 -8.19
N GLN A 191 5.42 8.67 -7.77
CA GLN A 191 4.30 7.77 -7.53
C GLN A 191 4.57 6.85 -6.37
N HIS A 192 3.56 6.64 -5.55
CA HIS A 192 3.47 5.59 -4.55
C HIS A 192 2.36 4.62 -4.95
N VAL A 193 2.42 3.40 -4.44
CA VAL A 193 1.38 2.39 -4.61
C VAL A 193 0.80 2.03 -3.25
N LEU A 194 -0.53 2.13 -3.15
CA LEU A 194 -1.31 1.65 -2.01
C LEU A 194 -2.23 0.53 -2.51
N SER A 195 -2.10 -0.68 -1.99
CA SER A 195 -2.98 -1.80 -2.36
C SER A 195 -3.67 -2.40 -1.14
N LEU A 196 -4.97 -2.58 -1.23
CA LEU A 196 -5.80 -3.25 -0.23
C LEU A 196 -6.38 -4.51 -0.84
N SER A 197 -6.30 -5.65 -0.14
CA SER A 197 -6.86 -6.89 -0.66
C SER A 197 -7.46 -7.79 0.42
N ARG A 198 -8.29 -8.73 -0.03
CA ARG A 198 -8.97 -9.76 0.78
C ARG A 198 -9.00 -11.09 0.03
N LYS A 199 -9.05 -12.19 0.78
CA LYS A 199 -9.02 -13.55 0.21
C LYS A 199 -10.28 -13.90 -0.59
N ASP A 200 -11.45 -13.44 -0.13
CA ASP A 200 -12.74 -13.68 -0.79
C ASP A 200 -13.71 -12.51 -0.57
N ARG A 201 -14.71 -12.42 -1.45
CA ARG A 201 -15.84 -11.50 -1.36
C ARG A 201 -16.79 -11.85 -0.22
N LYS A 202 -16.90 -13.13 0.12
CA LYS A 202 -17.86 -13.67 1.09
C LYS A 202 -17.44 -13.50 2.54
N THR A 203 -16.23 -13.00 2.82
CA THR A 203 -15.82 -12.72 4.20
C THR A 203 -16.80 -11.71 4.77
N ILE A 204 -17.74 -12.21 5.58
CA ILE A 204 -18.76 -11.41 6.22
C ILE A 204 -18.01 -10.46 7.14
N THR A 205 -18.21 -9.16 6.94
CA THR A 205 -18.01 -8.17 7.99
C THR A 205 -18.87 -8.63 9.16
N THR A 206 -18.30 -9.36 10.12
CA THR A 206 -18.71 -9.14 11.50
C THR A 206 -18.52 -7.64 11.66
N ARG A 207 -19.62 -6.88 11.59
CA ARG A 207 -19.67 -5.53 12.14
C ARG A 207 -19.13 -5.72 13.55
N TYR A 208 -17.84 -5.51 13.73
CA TYR A 208 -17.35 -4.99 14.98
C TYR A 208 -18.14 -3.70 15.10
N LYS A 209 -19.25 -3.78 15.85
CA LYS A 209 -19.73 -2.62 16.57
C LYS A 209 -18.47 -2.14 17.25
N SER A 210 -17.88 -1.08 16.74
CA SER A 210 -16.96 -0.27 17.50
C SER A 210 -17.75 -0.01 18.78
N THR A 211 -17.45 -0.76 19.84
CA THR A 211 -17.71 -0.32 21.19
C THR A 211 -16.86 0.93 21.26
N THR A 212 -17.48 2.06 20.95
CA THR A 212 -17.12 3.33 21.54
C THR A 212 -17.01 3.04 23.02
N THR A 213 -15.80 2.79 23.47
CA THR A 213 -15.47 2.77 24.88
C THR A 213 -15.73 4.19 25.34
N ALA A 214 -16.94 4.42 25.83
CA ALA A 214 -17.27 5.58 26.63
C ALA A 214 -16.49 5.43 27.94
N SER A 215 -15.19 5.73 27.88
CA SER A 215 -14.32 5.79 29.06
C SER A 215 -14.07 7.26 29.40
N SER A 216 -14.77 7.65 30.46
CA SER A 216 -14.57 8.81 31.34
C SER A 216 -14.54 10.20 30.71
N SER A 217 -15.62 10.92 30.98
CA SER A 217 -15.68 12.38 31.08
C SER A 217 -14.51 12.93 31.92
N ARG A 218 -13.42 13.33 31.26
CA ARG A 218 -12.59 14.44 31.73
C ARG A 218 -12.94 15.63 30.86
N ALA A 219 -13.47 16.67 31.50
CA ALA A 219 -13.94 17.88 30.84
C ALA A 219 -12.83 18.47 29.96
N SER A 220 -13.05 18.46 28.65
CA SER A 220 -12.25 19.19 27.69
C SER A 220 -12.45 20.71 27.89
N PRO A 221 -11.41 21.55 27.75
CA PRO A 221 -11.58 23.00 27.71
C PRO A 221 -12.42 23.40 26.48
N PRO A 222 -12.99 24.62 26.45
CA PRO A 222 -13.93 25.03 25.40
C PRO A 222 -13.25 25.02 24.02
N GLU A 223 -13.83 24.25 23.11
CA GLU A 223 -13.36 24.04 21.73
C GLU A 223 -13.36 25.35 20.94
N SER A 224 -12.22 25.68 20.34
CA SER A 224 -12.13 26.64 19.25
C SER A 224 -12.63 25.99 17.95
N SER A 225 -13.35 26.76 17.16
CA SER A 225 -14.17 26.35 16.01
C SER A 225 -13.41 25.91 14.74
N HIS A 226 -12.26 25.24 14.82
CA HIS A 226 -11.47 24.96 13.62
C HIS A 226 -10.96 23.50 13.53
N GLN A 227 -11.41 22.83 12.45
CA GLN A 227 -10.99 21.53 11.89
C GLN A 227 -11.65 20.27 12.46
N LYS A 228 -12.76 19.86 11.83
CA LYS A 228 -13.38 18.54 12.00
C LYS A 228 -12.56 17.50 11.23
N ARG A 229 -12.14 16.42 11.90
CA ARG A 229 -11.48 15.26 11.27
C ARG A 229 -12.43 14.61 10.26
N VAL A 230 -11.93 14.35 9.04
CA VAL A 230 -12.66 13.62 8.01
C VAL A 230 -12.25 12.14 8.08
N PRO A 231 -13.19 11.21 8.32
CA PRO A 231 -12.90 9.78 8.28
C PRO A 231 -12.60 9.36 6.83
N CYS A 232 -11.85 8.27 6.66
CA CYS A 232 -11.64 7.66 5.35
C CYS A 232 -12.33 6.29 5.33
N ASP A 233 -13.45 6.20 4.61
CA ASP A 233 -14.26 4.99 4.50
C ASP A 233 -13.50 3.86 3.80
N LEU A 234 -12.47 4.17 3.00
CA LEU A 234 -11.75 3.19 2.19
C LEU A 234 -11.27 1.98 3.00
N PHE A 235 -10.76 2.18 4.21
CA PHE A 235 -10.24 1.11 5.06
C PHE A 235 -11.33 0.29 5.77
N THR A 236 -12.57 0.78 5.81
CA THR A 236 -13.68 0.15 6.54
C THR A 236 -14.84 -0.28 5.64
N ILE A 237 -14.89 0.18 4.39
CA ILE A 237 -15.94 -0.12 3.41
C ILE A 237 -15.96 -1.59 3.02
N ARG A 238 -14.83 -2.30 3.18
CA ARG A 238 -14.68 -3.75 3.00
C ARG A 238 -13.76 -4.33 4.08
N PRO A 239 -13.91 -5.63 4.41
CA PRO A 239 -13.03 -6.29 5.37
C PRO A 239 -11.69 -6.63 4.71
N TRP A 240 -10.87 -5.60 4.48
CA TRP A 240 -9.51 -5.77 3.96
C TRP A 240 -8.67 -6.60 4.93
N GLN A 241 -7.86 -7.49 4.39
CA GLN A 241 -7.02 -8.42 5.15
C GLN A 241 -5.53 -8.19 4.92
N ALA A 242 -5.18 -7.62 3.77
CA ALA A 242 -3.81 -7.27 3.42
C ALA A 242 -3.70 -5.83 2.93
N LEU A 243 -2.61 -5.18 3.31
CA LEU A 243 -2.22 -3.83 2.92
C LEU A 243 -0.81 -3.88 2.33
N LEU A 244 -0.61 -3.23 1.19
CA LEU A 244 0.70 -2.98 0.61
C LEU A 244 0.90 -1.47 0.47
N LEU A 245 2.05 -0.98 0.94
CA LEU A 245 2.54 0.36 0.67
C LEU A 245 3.90 0.25 -0.02
N ASN A 246 4.00 0.81 -1.22
CA ASN A 246 5.25 0.98 -1.95
C ASN A 246 5.53 2.47 -2.16
N GLU A 247 6.59 2.97 -1.54
CA GLU A 247 6.98 4.39 -1.56
C GLU A 247 8.00 4.71 -2.67
N GLY A 248 8.41 3.72 -3.45
CA GLY A 248 9.43 3.90 -4.47
C GLY A 248 10.81 4.20 -3.90
N SER A 249 11.62 4.99 -4.62
CA SER A 249 13.03 5.19 -4.29
C SER A 249 13.30 6.48 -3.54
N SER A 250 14.06 6.36 -2.44
CA SER A 250 14.63 7.48 -1.70
C SER A 250 16.06 7.81 -2.11
N THR A 251 16.67 7.06 -3.04
CA THR A 251 18.09 7.19 -3.42
C THR A 251 18.53 8.62 -3.76
N ARG A 252 17.61 9.46 -4.27
CA ARG A 252 17.91 10.85 -4.61
C ARG A 252 18.29 11.71 -3.40
N VAL A 253 17.74 11.45 -2.21
CA VAL A 253 18.01 12.29 -1.02
C VAL A 253 19.49 12.24 -0.63
N TYR A 254 20.15 11.11 -0.89
CA TYR A 254 21.57 10.89 -0.61
C TYR A 254 22.51 11.70 -1.51
N LYS A 255 21.98 12.37 -2.54
CA LYS A 255 22.74 13.37 -3.32
C LYS A 255 22.94 14.69 -2.56
N THR A 256 22.23 14.87 -1.45
CA THR A 256 22.25 16.09 -0.65
C THR A 256 23.04 15.90 0.64
N TYR A 257 23.82 16.91 1.00
CA TYR A 257 24.44 16.99 2.32
C TYR A 257 23.35 17.12 3.39
N GLU A 258 23.57 16.52 4.56
CA GLU A 258 22.59 16.43 5.67
C GLU A 258 21.27 15.74 5.31
N PHE A 259 21.32 14.71 4.46
CA PHE A 259 20.14 13.90 4.11
C PHE A 259 19.40 13.37 5.35
N TYR A 260 20.10 13.12 6.46
CA TYR A 260 19.54 12.63 7.73
C TYR A 260 18.59 13.63 8.42
N LEU A 261 18.57 14.90 8.02
CA LEU A 261 17.61 15.91 8.49
C LEU A 261 16.36 16.00 7.62
N LYS A 262 16.31 15.25 6.50
CA LYS A 262 15.23 15.33 5.52
C LYS A 262 14.11 14.35 5.85
N ARG A 263 12.89 14.71 5.45
CA ARG A 263 11.71 13.86 5.61
C ARG A 263 11.05 13.53 4.27
N PRO A 264 10.83 12.25 3.94
CA PRO A 264 10.19 11.88 2.68
C PRO A 264 8.71 12.29 2.64
N PRO A 265 8.16 12.58 1.45
CA PRO A 265 6.72 12.77 1.28
C PRO A 265 6.03 11.41 1.37
N SER A 266 5.68 10.98 2.59
CA SER A 266 5.16 9.66 2.88
C SER A 266 3.81 9.69 3.61
N ILE A 267 2.90 8.79 3.22
CA ILE A 267 1.64 8.55 3.92
C ILE A 267 1.75 7.49 5.02
N LEU A 268 2.93 6.86 5.21
CA LEU A 268 3.17 5.81 6.20
C LEU A 268 2.77 6.26 7.60
N GLY A 269 3.27 7.43 8.03
CA GLY A 269 2.95 7.97 9.35
C GLY A 269 1.44 8.18 9.54
N ALA A 270 0.74 8.66 8.52
CA ALA A 270 -0.70 8.85 8.54
C ALA A 270 -1.50 7.52 8.57
N LEU A 271 -1.01 6.47 7.91
CA LEU A 271 -1.62 5.14 8.00
C LEU A 271 -1.52 4.57 9.41
N LEU A 272 -0.37 4.79 10.07
CA LEU A 272 -0.05 4.22 11.38
C LEU A 272 -0.53 5.09 12.55
N GLY A 273 -1.02 6.31 12.30
CA GLY A 273 -1.43 7.22 13.38
C GLY A 273 -0.26 7.86 14.11
N ALA A 274 0.91 7.94 13.47
CA ALA A 274 2.19 8.31 14.09
C ALA A 274 2.56 9.78 13.87
N GLU A 275 1.59 10.63 13.56
CA GLU A 275 1.79 12.00 13.08
C GLU A 275 0.88 12.99 13.82
N GLU A 276 1.08 14.29 13.60
CA GLU A 276 0.22 15.33 14.17
C GLU A 276 -1.20 15.30 13.58
N PHE A 277 -2.16 15.88 14.29
CA PHE A 277 -3.53 16.03 13.84
C PHE A 277 -3.60 16.59 12.39
N PRO A 278 -4.42 16.02 11.49
CA PRO A 278 -5.43 14.97 11.67
C PRO A 278 -4.92 13.53 11.44
N ASN A 279 -3.61 13.32 11.39
CA ASN A 279 -2.96 12.04 11.09
C ASN A 279 -2.58 11.24 12.36
N ASP A 280 -3.06 11.67 13.52
CA ASP A 280 -2.81 11.13 14.87
C ASP A 280 -3.68 9.89 15.21
N GLU A 281 -4.48 9.39 14.27
CA GLU A 281 -5.20 8.12 14.41
C GLU A 281 -4.85 7.15 13.28
N PRO A 282 -4.61 5.87 13.61
CA PRO A 282 -4.30 4.85 12.63
C PRO A 282 -5.48 4.60 11.69
N MET A 283 -5.19 4.50 10.40
CA MET A 283 -6.16 4.15 9.36
C MET A 283 -6.24 2.64 9.14
N VAL A 284 -5.19 1.91 9.50
CA VAL A 284 -5.13 0.46 9.29
C VAL A 284 -6.18 -0.23 10.15
N ALA A 285 -7.21 -0.79 9.49
CA ALA A 285 -8.28 -1.50 10.16
C ALA A 285 -7.75 -2.78 10.86
N PRO A 286 -8.29 -3.17 12.04
CA PRO A 286 -7.87 -4.38 12.74
C PRO A 286 -8.07 -5.70 11.97
N SER A 287 -8.83 -5.67 10.87
CA SER A 287 -9.01 -6.81 9.97
C SER A 287 -7.78 -7.07 9.09
N ILE A 288 -6.92 -6.06 8.90
CA ILE A 288 -5.68 -6.18 8.15
C ILE A 288 -4.64 -6.87 9.04
N ARG A 289 -4.24 -8.07 8.62
CA ARG A 289 -3.26 -8.92 9.31
C ARG A 289 -2.02 -9.22 8.46
N ASP A 290 -1.99 -8.75 7.23
CA ASP A 290 -0.86 -8.88 6.32
C ASP A 290 -0.44 -7.48 5.86
N LEU A 291 0.81 -7.10 6.12
CA LEU A 291 1.38 -5.83 5.67
C LEU A 291 2.60 -6.07 4.81
N SER A 292 2.65 -5.43 3.65
CA SER A 292 3.82 -5.38 2.78
C SER A 292 4.32 -3.95 2.65
N TYR A 293 5.53 -3.68 3.13
CA TYR A 293 6.20 -2.39 2.98
C TYR A 293 7.34 -2.50 1.97
N VAL A 294 7.32 -1.62 0.98
CA VAL A 294 8.38 -1.51 -0.02
C VAL A 294 8.85 -0.06 -0.06
N GLY A 295 10.13 0.16 0.17
CA GLY A 295 10.77 1.47 0.00
C GLY A 295 12.21 1.21 -0.39
N ILE A 296 12.69 1.80 -1.48
CA ILE A 296 14.06 1.56 -1.95
C ILE A 296 14.99 2.56 -1.25
N PHE A 297 15.88 2.03 -0.41
CA PHE A 297 16.81 2.73 0.48
C PHE A 297 16.15 3.88 1.27
N PRO A 298 15.08 3.63 2.06
CA PRO A 298 14.46 4.67 2.85
C PRO A 298 15.43 5.13 3.95
N LEU A 299 15.27 6.38 4.39
CA LEU A 299 15.94 6.83 5.61
C LEU A 299 15.50 5.93 6.76
N SER A 300 16.46 5.43 7.54
CA SER A 300 16.24 4.58 8.70
C SER A 300 15.33 5.26 9.73
N SER A 301 15.47 6.58 9.90
CA SER A 301 14.57 7.39 10.74
C SER A 301 13.12 7.34 10.27
N HIS A 302 12.88 7.39 8.96
CA HIS A 302 11.55 7.25 8.37
C HIS A 302 11.01 5.83 8.54
N PHE A 303 11.82 4.82 8.23
CA PHE A 303 11.45 3.40 8.39
C PHE A 303 11.13 3.05 9.84
N ASN A 304 11.82 3.66 10.81
CA ASN A 304 11.55 3.45 12.23
C ASN A 304 10.10 3.85 12.61
N THR A 305 9.44 4.73 11.85
CA THR A 305 8.00 5.02 12.03
C THR A 305 7.16 3.75 11.92
N LEU A 306 7.47 2.88 10.94
CA LEU A 306 6.82 1.57 10.80
C LEU A 306 7.14 0.67 11.99
N VAL A 307 8.41 0.64 12.40
CA VAL A 307 8.88 -0.27 13.44
C VAL A 307 8.21 0.03 14.79
N GLN A 308 8.11 1.31 15.14
CA GLN A 308 7.55 1.77 16.42
C GLN A 308 6.01 1.71 16.46
N ASN A 309 5.34 1.81 15.31
CA ASN A 309 3.87 1.94 15.23
C ASN A 309 3.24 0.79 14.46
N ILE A 310 3.85 -0.40 14.48
CA ILE A 310 3.35 -1.54 13.73
C ILE A 310 1.94 -1.94 14.22
N PRO A 311 0.98 -2.18 13.32
CA PRO A 311 -0.30 -2.76 13.69
C PRO A 311 -0.13 -4.23 14.11
N ARG A 312 -1.17 -4.82 14.71
CA ARG A 312 -1.16 -6.25 15.08
C ARG A 312 -1.33 -7.13 13.84
N LEU A 313 -0.22 -7.67 13.34
CA LEU A 313 -0.16 -8.41 12.08
C LEU A 313 0.18 -9.89 12.32
N ASP A 314 -0.29 -10.75 11.42
CA ASP A 314 0.14 -12.15 11.31
C ASP A 314 1.37 -12.27 10.38
N ARG A 315 1.43 -11.46 9.32
CA ARG A 315 2.52 -11.44 8.32
C ARG A 315 3.02 -10.02 8.04
N LEU A 316 4.35 -9.87 7.99
CA LEU A 316 5.03 -8.65 7.58
C LEU A 316 6.02 -8.96 6.46
N PHE A 317 5.91 -8.27 5.34
CA PHE A 317 6.88 -8.27 4.25
C PHE A 317 7.59 -6.92 4.20
N VAL A 318 8.93 -6.92 4.10
CA VAL A 318 9.75 -5.70 3.98
C VAL A 318 10.77 -5.85 2.87
N GLN A 319 10.82 -4.87 1.97
CA GLN A 319 11.86 -4.76 0.93
C GLN A 319 12.46 -3.34 0.95
N LEU A 320 13.75 -3.26 1.24
CA LEU A 320 14.52 -2.02 1.34
C LEU A 320 15.50 -1.82 0.18
N VAL A 321 15.71 -2.84 -0.65
CA VAL A 321 16.67 -2.86 -1.76
C VAL A 321 15.90 -2.96 -3.09
N PRO A 322 16.39 -2.32 -4.18
CA PRO A 322 15.73 -2.43 -5.47
C PRO A 322 15.83 -3.85 -6.03
N ARG A 323 14.75 -4.33 -6.68
CA ARG A 323 14.77 -5.57 -7.50
C ARG A 323 15.36 -5.36 -8.89
N ASN A 324 15.46 -4.11 -9.33
CA ASN A 324 15.97 -3.70 -10.63
C ASN A 324 17.42 -3.22 -10.53
N ASP A 325 18.02 -2.95 -11.69
CA ASP A 325 19.42 -2.56 -11.80
C ASP A 325 19.69 -1.07 -11.49
N ILE A 326 18.90 -0.41 -10.62
CA ILE A 326 19.10 1.01 -10.25
C ILE A 326 20.53 1.28 -9.75
N LEU A 327 21.09 0.34 -9.00
CA LEU A 327 22.47 0.46 -8.49
C LEU A 327 23.54 0.47 -9.59
N GLN A 328 23.18 0.04 -10.81
CA GLN A 328 24.06 0.06 -11.99
C GLN A 328 23.82 1.31 -12.86
N ASP A 329 22.78 2.11 -12.58
CA ASP A 329 22.47 3.33 -13.31
C ASP A 329 23.41 4.47 -12.85
N VAL A 330 24.25 4.92 -13.79
CA VAL A 330 25.30 5.93 -13.56
C VAL A 330 24.70 7.30 -13.24
N ASP A 331 23.57 7.65 -13.85
CA ASP A 331 22.92 8.95 -13.65
C ASP A 331 22.16 8.98 -12.33
N GLU A 332 21.49 7.87 -11.98
CA GLU A 332 20.82 7.73 -10.69
C GLU A 332 21.82 7.71 -9.53
N MET A 333 22.91 6.96 -9.63
CA MET A 333 23.93 6.86 -8.56
C MET A 333 24.93 8.02 -8.53
N ARG A 334 24.81 8.98 -9.45
CA ARG A 334 25.69 10.16 -9.48
C ARG A 334 25.62 10.96 -8.18
N ASN A 335 26.78 11.20 -7.56
CA ASN A 335 26.94 11.92 -6.29
C ASN A 335 26.26 11.24 -5.09
N VAL A 336 26.00 9.93 -5.18
CA VAL A 336 25.52 9.13 -4.04
C VAL A 336 26.70 8.33 -3.49
N ASP A 337 26.89 8.37 -2.17
CA ASP A 337 27.80 7.43 -1.49
C ASP A 337 27.05 6.11 -1.25
N LEU A 338 27.52 5.03 -1.87
CA LEU A 338 26.94 3.70 -1.69
C LEU A 338 27.02 3.24 -0.23
N ALA A 339 28.04 3.65 0.53
CA ALA A 339 28.19 3.27 1.93
C ALA A 339 27.03 3.80 2.78
N ASP A 340 26.54 5.01 2.50
CA ASP A 340 25.40 5.61 3.20
C ASP A 340 24.11 4.82 2.95
N LEU A 341 23.87 4.37 1.71
CA LEU A 341 22.71 3.54 1.36
C LEU A 341 22.68 2.24 2.17
N TRP A 342 23.81 1.53 2.21
CA TRP A 342 23.93 0.27 2.95
C TRP A 342 23.90 0.48 4.46
N MET A 343 24.46 1.59 4.97
CA MET A 343 24.38 1.96 6.38
C MET A 343 22.94 2.19 6.82
N GLU A 344 22.15 2.97 6.07
CA GLU A 344 20.74 3.23 6.38
C GLU A 344 19.90 1.95 6.33
N ARG A 345 20.12 1.10 5.32
CA ARG A 345 19.44 -0.20 5.21
C ARG A 345 19.78 -1.15 6.36
N ASN A 346 21.06 -1.25 6.74
CA ASN A 346 21.48 -2.08 7.87
C ASN A 346 20.93 -1.56 9.20
N THR A 347 20.86 -0.24 9.37
CA THR A 347 20.25 0.41 10.55
C THR A 347 18.76 0.10 10.62
N ALA A 348 18.04 0.19 9.50
CA ALA A 348 16.63 -0.16 9.39
C ALA A 348 16.35 -1.61 9.80
N TYR A 349 17.11 -2.57 9.27
CA TYR A 349 16.97 -3.99 9.66
C TYR A 349 17.38 -4.25 11.11
N SER A 350 18.39 -3.56 11.63
CA SER A 350 18.79 -3.68 13.03
C SER A 350 17.68 -3.25 13.98
N MET A 351 16.99 -2.14 13.68
CA MET A 351 15.82 -1.68 14.45
C MET A 351 14.66 -2.68 14.37
N LEU A 352 14.37 -3.20 13.18
CA LEU A 352 13.31 -4.19 12.99
C LEU A 352 13.60 -5.49 13.75
N PHE A 353 14.80 -6.04 13.60
CA PHE A 353 15.16 -7.32 14.22
C PHE A 353 15.21 -7.24 15.74
N ARG A 354 15.55 -6.07 16.30
CA ARG A 354 15.44 -5.84 17.74
C ARG A 354 14.01 -6.06 18.22
N GLU A 355 13.03 -5.41 17.60
CA GLU A 355 11.61 -5.55 17.98
C GLU A 355 11.04 -6.94 17.64
N LEU A 356 11.52 -7.56 16.55
CA LEU A 356 11.07 -8.89 16.11
C LEU A 356 11.49 -10.01 17.09
N PHE A 357 12.71 -9.93 17.59
CA PHE A 357 13.34 -11.00 18.38
C PHE A 357 13.30 -10.77 19.89
N ASP A 358 13.19 -9.51 20.33
CA ASP A 358 13.06 -9.14 21.74
C ASP A 358 11.93 -8.12 21.96
N PRO A 359 10.67 -8.48 21.62
CA PRO A 359 9.52 -7.58 21.79
C PRO A 359 9.15 -7.39 23.27
N GLU A 360 8.73 -6.17 23.63
CA GLU A 360 8.11 -5.90 24.93
C GLU A 360 6.82 -6.72 25.14
N ILE A 361 6.45 -7.00 26.40
CA ILE A 361 5.34 -7.90 26.79
C ILE A 361 3.97 -7.49 26.20
N SER A 362 3.77 -6.21 25.92
CA SER A 362 2.53 -5.68 25.31
C SER A 362 2.67 -5.29 23.83
N SER A 363 3.82 -5.60 23.23
CA SER A 363 4.15 -5.17 21.89
C SER A 363 3.29 -5.87 20.83
N PRO A 364 2.77 -5.15 19.81
CA PRO A 364 2.07 -5.75 18.67
C PRO A 364 2.91 -6.77 17.90
N TRP A 365 4.23 -6.68 17.99
CA TRP A 365 5.19 -7.62 17.41
C TRP A 365 5.01 -9.06 17.92
N LEU A 366 4.41 -9.24 19.11
CA LEU A 366 4.08 -10.55 19.66
C LEU A 366 2.96 -11.28 18.92
N ASP A 367 2.20 -10.63 18.05
CA ASP A 367 1.18 -11.31 17.23
C ASP A 367 1.78 -11.83 15.90
N LEU A 368 2.99 -11.36 15.53
CA LEU A 368 3.60 -11.68 14.24
C LEU A 368 4.01 -13.15 14.16
N MET A 369 3.61 -13.80 13.06
CA MET A 369 3.86 -15.21 12.80
C MET A 369 4.81 -15.44 11.63
N VAL A 370 4.81 -14.54 10.64
CA VAL A 370 5.65 -14.64 9.45
C VAL A 370 6.32 -13.30 9.18
N PHE A 371 7.64 -13.32 9.05
CA PHE A 371 8.42 -12.21 8.55
C PHE A 371 9.09 -12.62 7.23
N GLU A 372 8.95 -11.80 6.20
CA GLU A 372 9.55 -12.01 4.89
C GLU A 372 10.37 -10.78 4.48
N SER A 373 11.65 -10.98 4.16
CA SER A 373 12.52 -9.99 3.56
C SER A 373 12.53 -10.16 2.04
N GLY A 374 12.19 -9.08 1.33
CA GLY A 374 12.37 -8.97 -0.12
C GLY A 374 13.83 -8.76 -0.54
N ASP A 375 14.74 -8.58 0.41
CA ASP A 375 16.16 -8.23 0.17
C ASP A 375 17.10 -9.43 0.34
N ALA A 376 16.58 -10.65 0.39
CA ALA A 376 17.35 -11.87 0.62
C ALA A 376 18.44 -12.15 -0.44
N ALA A 377 18.38 -11.44 -1.59
CA ALA A 377 19.44 -11.45 -2.59
C ALA A 377 20.81 -10.98 -2.04
N ASP A 378 20.81 -10.15 -0.99
CA ASP A 378 22.02 -9.86 -0.21
C ASP A 378 22.29 -11.01 0.78
N LYS A 379 23.10 -11.97 0.30
CA LYS A 379 23.43 -13.18 1.03
C LYS A 379 24.18 -12.92 2.33
N GLU A 380 25.06 -11.91 2.39
CA GLU A 380 25.87 -11.67 3.59
C GLU A 380 25.00 -11.19 4.76
N ALA A 381 24.13 -10.21 4.51
CA ALA A 381 23.19 -9.71 5.51
C ALA A 381 22.18 -10.79 5.92
N TRP A 382 21.69 -11.58 4.96
CA TRP A 382 20.78 -12.68 5.23
C TRP A 382 21.44 -13.79 6.06
N GLU A 383 22.66 -14.20 5.72
CA GLU A 383 23.41 -15.23 6.45
C GLU A 383 23.68 -14.81 7.89
N MET A 384 24.02 -13.55 8.15
CA MET A 384 24.17 -13.03 9.51
C MET A 384 22.87 -13.10 10.31
N ALA A 385 21.73 -12.76 9.71
CA ALA A 385 20.42 -12.85 10.36
C ALA A 385 20.03 -14.32 10.64
N VAL A 386 20.29 -15.22 9.70
CA VAL A 386 20.08 -16.67 9.87
C VAL A 386 20.94 -17.22 10.99
N GLN A 387 22.22 -16.85 11.04
CA GLN A 387 23.12 -17.24 12.13
C GLN A 387 22.60 -16.72 13.47
N PHE A 388 22.14 -15.48 13.55
CA PHE A 388 21.54 -14.95 14.78
C PHE A 388 20.32 -15.77 15.23
N VAL A 389 19.38 -16.09 14.32
CA VAL A 389 18.19 -16.91 14.66
C VAL A 389 18.59 -18.33 15.11
N GLN A 390 19.57 -18.94 14.44
CA GLN A 390 20.02 -20.31 14.74
C GLN A 390 20.88 -20.40 16.02
N PHE A 391 21.75 -19.42 16.27
CA PHE A 391 22.74 -19.46 17.35
C PHE A 391 22.32 -18.70 18.61
N SER A 392 21.57 -17.60 18.48
CA SER A 392 21.14 -16.77 19.63
C SER A 392 19.95 -17.38 20.39
N GLY A 393 19.36 -18.47 19.89
CA GLY A 393 18.30 -19.19 20.58
C GLY A 393 17.04 -18.36 20.77
N VAL A 394 16.76 -17.39 19.89
CA VAL A 394 15.55 -16.56 19.93
C VAL A 394 14.34 -17.47 19.98
N HIS A 395 13.75 -17.62 21.17
CA HIS A 395 12.75 -18.62 21.43
C HIS A 395 11.52 -18.33 20.58
N GLY A 396 11.23 -19.24 19.64
CA GLY A 396 10.02 -19.20 18.86
C GLY A 396 10.19 -18.82 17.40
N TRP A 397 11.37 -18.54 16.85
CA TRP A 397 11.53 -18.27 15.41
C TRP A 397 12.36 -19.36 14.72
N LYS A 398 11.98 -19.74 13.49
CA LYS A 398 12.74 -20.65 12.63
C LYS A 398 12.87 -20.07 11.22
N VAL A 399 13.94 -20.46 10.54
CA VAL A 399 14.13 -20.19 9.10
C VAL A 399 13.34 -21.23 8.30
N GLU A 400 12.36 -20.79 7.50
CA GLU A 400 11.57 -21.68 6.64
C GLU A 400 12.18 -21.78 5.24
N SER A 401 12.54 -20.65 4.66
CA SER A 401 13.21 -20.54 3.35
C SER A 401 14.06 -19.27 3.31
N GLU A 402 14.79 -19.07 2.20
CA GLU A 402 15.50 -17.81 1.95
C GLU A 402 14.57 -16.60 2.09
N GLY A 403 14.98 -15.62 2.88
CA GLY A 403 14.20 -14.43 3.22
C GLY A 403 13.05 -14.62 4.20
N VAL A 404 12.71 -15.84 4.65
CA VAL A 404 11.49 -16.11 5.43
C VAL A 404 11.78 -16.67 6.83
N PHE A 405 11.29 -15.96 7.84
CA PHE A 405 11.20 -16.44 9.21
C PHE A 405 9.76 -16.75 9.59
N VAL A 406 9.54 -17.89 10.26
CA VAL A 406 8.24 -18.33 10.75
C VAL A 406 8.32 -18.61 12.24
N ARG A 407 7.28 -18.21 12.97
CA ARG A 407 7.19 -18.46 14.40
C ARG A 407 6.77 -19.90 14.69
N THR A 408 7.51 -20.60 15.55
CA THR A 408 7.18 -21.93 16.04
C THR A 408 6.12 -21.85 17.15
N GLY A 409 5.02 -22.59 16.99
CA GLY A 409 3.85 -22.52 17.88
C GLY A 409 4.10 -22.92 19.34
N GLU A 410 5.29 -23.44 19.68
CA GLU A 410 5.65 -23.84 21.05
C GLU A 410 6.09 -22.65 21.94
N GLY A 411 6.34 -21.46 21.37
CA GLY A 411 6.78 -20.28 22.12
C GLY A 411 5.65 -19.35 22.61
N ALA A 412 4.43 -19.48 22.08
CA ALA A 412 3.32 -18.58 22.43
C ALA A 412 2.86 -18.74 23.89
N SER A 413 3.01 -19.93 24.48
CA SER A 413 2.69 -20.18 25.90
C SER A 413 3.85 -19.90 26.86
N THR A 414 5.10 -19.91 26.40
CA THR A 414 6.27 -19.83 27.27
C THR A 414 6.59 -18.39 27.70
N ILE A 415 6.32 -17.40 26.84
CA ILE A 415 6.50 -15.97 27.17
C ILE A 415 5.53 -15.52 28.30
N LEU A 416 4.36 -16.16 28.40
CA LEU A 416 3.37 -15.90 29.45
C LEU A 416 3.65 -16.65 30.76
N GLY A 417 4.64 -17.55 30.79
CA GLY A 417 4.84 -18.50 31.91
C GLY A 417 5.90 -18.11 32.95
N MET A 418 6.71 -17.07 32.72
CA MET A 418 7.89 -16.79 33.57
C MET A 418 7.70 -15.69 34.62
N SER A 419 6.47 -15.42 35.08
CA SER A 419 6.20 -14.43 36.14
C SER A 419 5.39 -14.96 37.33
N GLN A 420 5.42 -16.26 37.60
CA GLN A 420 5.07 -16.79 38.92
C GLN A 420 6.30 -17.44 39.57
N SER A 421 7.22 -16.60 40.05
CA SER A 421 8.26 -17.03 40.97
C SER A 421 7.62 -17.42 42.31
N VAL A 422 7.72 -18.72 42.60
CA VAL A 422 7.40 -19.39 43.86
C VAL A 422 8.03 -18.63 45.03
N VAL A 423 7.18 -18.18 45.96
CA VAL A 423 7.62 -17.72 47.29
C VAL A 423 7.98 -18.96 48.11
N PRO A 424 9.20 -19.08 48.67
CA PRO A 424 9.53 -20.19 49.55
C PRO A 424 8.91 -19.93 50.93
N GLU A 425 7.98 -20.77 51.35
CA GLU A 425 7.64 -20.88 52.77
C GLU A 425 8.87 -21.37 53.55
N SER A 426 9.16 -20.68 54.64
CA SER A 426 10.19 -21.06 55.61
C SER A 426 9.59 -20.91 57.01
N PRO A 427 10.17 -21.62 57.99
CA PRO A 427 9.73 -22.90 58.54
C PRO A 427 8.62 -22.81 59.60
#